data_AF-A0A7X5BQ22-F1
#
_entry.id   AF-A0A7X5BQ22-F1
#
_cell.length_a   1.000
_cell.length_b   1.000
_cell.length_c   1.000
_cell.angle_alpha   90.00
_cell.angle_beta   90.00
_cell.angle_gamma   90.00
#
_symmetry.space_group_name_H-M   'P 1'
#
loop_
_entity.id
_entity.type
_entity.pdbx_description
1 polymer ?
#
loop_
_entity_poly.entity_id
_entity_poly.type
_entity_poly.pdbx_seq_one_letter_code
_entity_poly.pdbx_strand_id
1 'polypeptide(L)'
;MMRAMESRTQGGRELVANVEGAARWEAQPWRIQLQDARAREHRLARSVLIAALLEEGFTAEAEVAGFAGALEDRASLSIGQVLRFVDGVRVRMVLACTDDEVLQLAYLCRSAEELAERMIDWANTGRLPA
;
A
#
# COMPACT_ATOMS: atom_id res chain seq x y z
N MET A 1 -39.92 -2.25 29.45
CA MET A 1 -39.31 -2.07 28.11
C MET A 1 -38.82 -0.62 27.99
N MET A 2 -37.51 -0.37 28.09
CA MET A 2 -36.87 0.84 27.55
C MET A 2 -35.34 0.69 27.66
N ARG A 3 -34.68 0.42 26.54
CA ARG A 3 -33.25 0.70 26.32
C ARG A 3 -33.10 1.09 24.86
N ALA A 4 -33.03 2.39 24.60
CA ALA A 4 -32.68 2.91 23.29
C ALA A 4 -32.16 4.33 23.48
N MET A 5 -30.88 4.51 23.83
CA MET A 5 -30.15 5.75 23.55
C MET A 5 -28.63 5.66 23.75
N GLU A 6 -27.96 4.68 23.14
CA GLU A 6 -26.49 4.67 23.07
C GLU A 6 -26.02 4.16 21.71
N SER A 7 -26.22 4.95 20.64
CA SER A 7 -25.68 4.57 19.31
C SER A 7 -25.33 5.75 18.41
N ARG A 8 -25.03 6.95 18.96
CA ARG A 8 -24.75 8.15 18.12
C ARG A 8 -23.37 8.76 18.27
N THR A 9 -22.44 8.11 18.98
CA THR A 9 -21.10 8.69 19.23
C THR A 9 -19.94 7.84 18.71
N GLN A 10 -20.20 6.62 18.21
CA GLN A 10 -19.15 5.71 17.74
C GLN A 10 -18.72 6.01 16.29
N GLY A 11 -19.67 6.31 15.39
CA GLY A 11 -19.36 6.60 13.98
C GLY A 11 -18.58 7.90 13.73
N GLY A 12 -18.56 8.84 14.67
CA GLY A 12 -17.78 10.08 14.55
C GLY A 12 -16.28 9.89 14.86
N ARG A 13 -15.92 8.96 15.75
CA ARG A 13 -14.52 8.69 16.11
C ARG A 13 -13.79 7.87 15.04
N GLU A 14 -14.48 6.94 14.38
CA GLU A 14 -13.93 6.15 13.27
C GLU A 14 -13.64 7.01 12.03
N LEU A 15 -14.48 8.00 11.74
CA LEU A 15 -14.27 8.90 10.60
C LEU A 15 -13.10 9.85 10.84
N VAL A 16 -12.96 10.38 12.06
CA VAL A 16 -11.84 11.27 12.44
C VAL A 16 -10.51 10.51 12.51
N ALA A 17 -10.50 9.29 13.05
CA ALA A 17 -9.31 8.44 13.05
C ALA A 17 -8.89 8.02 11.62
N ASN A 18 -9.83 7.83 10.70
CA ASN A 18 -9.55 7.60 9.27
C ASN A 18 -8.89 8.82 8.61
N VAL A 19 -9.37 10.03 8.91
CA VAL A 19 -8.78 11.28 8.37
C VAL A 19 -7.38 11.52 8.94
N GLU A 20 -7.15 11.25 10.23
CA GLU A 20 -5.81 11.37 10.84
C GLU A 20 -4.84 10.28 10.35
N GLY A 21 -5.32 9.05 10.17
CA GLY A 21 -4.55 7.95 9.59
C GLY A 21 -4.15 8.20 8.14
N ALA A 22 -5.05 8.78 7.34
CA ALA A 22 -4.78 9.22 5.97
C ALA A 22 -3.81 10.41 5.93
N ALA A 23 -3.96 11.41 6.82
CA ALA A 23 -3.06 12.56 6.88
C ALA A 23 -1.63 12.16 7.31
N ARG A 24 -1.47 11.25 8.27
CA ARG A 24 -0.17 10.68 8.67
C ARG A 24 0.47 9.87 7.55
N TRP A 25 -0.34 9.23 6.70
CA TRP A 25 0.13 8.48 5.55
C TRP A 25 0.62 9.36 4.41
N GLU A 26 -0.15 10.39 4.05
CA GLU A 26 0.30 11.37 3.04
C GLU A 26 1.53 12.14 3.52
N ALA A 27 1.73 12.22 4.84
CA ALA A 27 2.93 12.77 5.47
C ALA A 27 4.09 11.77 5.58
N GLN A 28 3.99 10.54 5.07
CA GLN A 28 5.13 9.61 5.12
C GLN A 28 6.29 10.20 4.32
N PRO A 29 7.49 10.36 4.93
CA PRO A 29 8.62 11.04 4.30
C PRO A 29 8.95 10.48 2.92
N TRP A 30 8.84 9.17 2.76
CA TRP A 30 9.17 8.47 1.52
C TRP A 30 8.17 8.68 0.38
N ARG A 31 6.87 8.97 0.64
CA ARG A 31 5.90 9.34 -0.44
C ARG A 31 6.25 10.69 -1.07
N ILE A 32 6.85 11.58 -0.28
CA ILE A 32 7.27 12.93 -0.69
C ILE A 32 8.68 12.89 -1.34
N GLN A 33 9.44 11.80 -1.13
CA GLN A 33 10.80 11.64 -1.66
C GLN A 33 10.87 11.29 -3.14
N LEU A 34 9.75 10.96 -3.81
CA LEU A 34 9.80 10.67 -5.24
C LEU A 34 10.13 11.96 -6.01
N GLN A 35 11.37 12.07 -6.50
CA GLN A 35 11.89 13.31 -7.09
C GLN A 35 11.28 13.57 -8.47
N ASP A 36 11.00 12.51 -9.24
CA ASP A 36 10.32 12.61 -10.53
C ASP A 36 8.89 12.06 -10.44
N ALA A 37 7.91 12.97 -10.52
CA ALA A 37 6.50 12.61 -10.53
C ALA A 37 6.13 11.67 -11.70
N ARG A 38 6.89 11.67 -12.81
CA ARG A 38 6.66 10.76 -13.94
C ARG A 38 7.04 9.32 -13.60
N ALA A 39 8.01 9.11 -12.73
CA ALA A 39 8.39 7.78 -12.26
C ALA A 39 7.26 7.11 -11.46
N ARG A 40 6.32 7.90 -10.91
CA ARG A 40 5.17 7.37 -10.15
C ARG A 40 4.30 6.45 -11.01
N GLU A 41 3.99 6.89 -12.23
CA GLU A 41 3.10 6.16 -13.14
C GLU A 41 3.88 5.44 -14.25
N HIS A 42 5.21 5.49 -14.20
CA HIS A 42 6.06 4.70 -15.09
C HIS A 42 5.82 3.21 -14.84
N ARG A 43 5.51 2.49 -15.92
CA ARG A 43 5.19 1.06 -15.89
C ARG A 43 6.45 0.25 -16.11
N LEU A 44 6.70 -0.67 -15.20
CA LEU A 44 7.80 -1.63 -15.26
C LEU A 44 7.25 -3.01 -15.62
N ALA A 45 8.05 -3.84 -16.28
CA ALA A 45 7.71 -5.24 -16.44
C ALA A 45 7.69 -5.93 -15.07
N ARG A 46 6.54 -6.48 -14.68
CA ARG A 46 6.33 -7.07 -13.36
C ARG A 46 7.31 -8.21 -13.08
N SER A 47 7.54 -9.07 -14.06
CA SER A 47 8.48 -10.19 -13.94
C SER A 47 9.90 -9.74 -13.66
N VAL A 48 10.31 -8.61 -14.26
CA VAL A 48 11.65 -8.03 -14.11
C VAL A 48 11.80 -7.41 -12.71
N LEU A 49 10.78 -6.70 -12.24
CA LEU A 49 10.74 -6.20 -10.86
C LEU A 49 10.80 -7.32 -9.83
N ILE A 50 10.01 -8.39 -10.00
CA ILE A 50 10.01 -9.55 -9.10
C ILE A 50 11.38 -10.22 -9.07
N ALA A 51 12.02 -10.42 -10.23
CA ALA A 51 13.35 -11.00 -10.29
C ALA A 51 14.37 -10.16 -9.52
N ALA A 52 14.38 -8.83 -9.72
CA ALA A 52 15.28 -7.92 -9.01
C ALA A 52 15.06 -7.94 -7.48
N LEU A 53 13.80 -7.98 -7.04
CA LEU A 53 13.46 -8.08 -5.60
C LEU A 53 13.98 -9.40 -5.00
N LEU A 54 13.82 -10.52 -5.72
CA LEU A 54 14.31 -11.82 -5.26
C LEU A 54 15.84 -11.90 -5.23
N GLU A 55 16.51 -11.29 -6.21
CA GLU A 55 17.99 -11.20 -6.24
C GLU A 55 18.54 -10.43 -5.02
N GLU A 56 17.84 -9.39 -4.57
CA GLU A 56 18.22 -8.64 -3.36
C GLU A 56 17.62 -9.20 -2.04
N GLY A 57 16.87 -10.30 -2.10
CA GLY A 57 16.33 -11.00 -0.93
C GLY A 57 14.99 -10.46 -0.38
N PHE A 58 14.31 -9.58 -1.11
CA PHE A 58 13.02 -8.96 -0.75
C PHE A 58 11.84 -9.85 -1.12
N THR A 59 11.73 -10.98 -0.43
CA THR A 59 10.75 -12.04 -0.74
C THR A 59 9.31 -11.62 -0.52
N ALA A 60 9.00 -10.89 0.57
CA ALA A 60 7.64 -10.41 0.85
C ALA A 60 7.19 -9.35 -0.16
N GLU A 61 8.09 -8.44 -0.53
CA GLU A 61 7.85 -7.42 -1.54
C GLU A 61 7.67 -8.04 -2.93
N ALA A 62 8.42 -9.10 -3.25
CA ALA A 62 8.27 -9.86 -4.49
C ALA A 62 6.90 -10.57 -4.56
N GLU A 63 6.43 -11.16 -3.46
CA GLU A 63 5.09 -11.73 -3.37
C GLU A 63 4.02 -10.65 -3.61
N VAL A 64 4.13 -9.50 -2.94
CA VAL A 64 3.22 -8.36 -3.15
C VAL A 64 3.25 -7.87 -4.59
N ALA A 65 4.44 -7.74 -5.18
CA ALA A 65 4.61 -7.37 -6.57
C ALA A 65 4.00 -8.40 -7.53
N GLY A 66 3.71 -9.63 -7.09
CA GLY A 66 2.97 -10.62 -7.86
C GLY A 66 1.49 -10.28 -8.08
N PHE A 67 0.86 -9.56 -7.15
CA PHE A 67 -0.59 -9.31 -7.20
C PHE A 67 -1.00 -7.83 -7.08
N ALA A 68 -0.15 -6.95 -6.56
CA ALA A 68 -0.44 -5.52 -6.48
C ALA A 68 -0.73 -4.95 -7.88
N GLY A 69 -1.85 -4.26 -8.07
CA GLY A 69 -2.23 -3.72 -9.39
C GLY A 69 -2.54 -4.76 -10.47
N ALA A 70 -2.57 -6.07 -10.18
CA ALA A 70 -2.80 -7.11 -11.18
C ALA A 70 -4.22 -7.09 -11.79
N LEU A 71 -5.17 -6.42 -11.11
CA LEU A 71 -6.51 -6.13 -11.64
C LEU A 71 -6.51 -4.97 -12.64
N GLU A 72 -5.52 -4.09 -12.61
CA GLU A 72 -5.34 -3.00 -13.58
C GLU A 72 -4.55 -3.49 -14.80
N ASP A 73 -3.39 -4.12 -14.56
CA ASP A 73 -2.54 -4.71 -15.59
C ASP A 73 -1.71 -5.85 -14.97
N ARG A 74 -1.87 -7.07 -15.51
CA ARG A 74 -1.17 -8.24 -15.00
C ARG A 74 0.32 -8.24 -15.39
N ALA A 75 0.70 -7.66 -16.53
CA ALA A 75 2.06 -7.73 -17.04
C ALA A 75 2.96 -6.61 -16.49
N SER A 76 2.37 -5.47 -16.12
CA SER A 76 3.12 -4.30 -15.64
C SER A 76 2.74 -3.86 -14.24
N LEU A 77 3.64 -3.13 -13.60
CA LEU A 77 3.43 -2.50 -12.29
C LEU A 77 4.05 -1.12 -12.25
N SER A 78 3.38 -0.15 -11.62
CA SER A 78 3.92 1.17 -11.30
C SER A 78 3.90 1.44 -9.78
N ILE A 79 4.70 2.42 -9.33
CA ILE A 79 4.67 2.89 -7.94
C ILE A 79 3.25 3.34 -7.57
N GLY A 80 2.59 4.08 -8.46
CA GLY A 80 1.22 4.56 -8.26
C GLY A 80 0.21 3.44 -8.04
N GLN A 81 0.36 2.30 -8.74
CA GLN A 81 -0.48 1.13 -8.54
C GLN A 81 -0.26 0.45 -7.19
N VAL A 82 0.99 0.36 -6.73
CA VAL A 82 1.30 -0.17 -5.39
C VAL A 82 0.72 0.74 -4.31
N LEU A 83 0.82 2.06 -4.46
CA LEU A 83 0.23 3.02 -3.52
C LEU A 83 -1.30 2.91 -3.46
N ARG A 84 -1.98 2.82 -4.60
CA ARG A 84 -3.43 2.57 -4.67
C ARG A 84 -3.81 1.24 -4.02
N PHE A 85 -2.98 0.22 -4.19
CA PHE A 85 -3.16 -1.07 -3.54
C PHE A 85 -3.07 -0.96 -2.00
N VAL A 86 -2.06 -0.24 -1.47
CA VAL A 86 -1.95 0.04 -0.03
C VAL A 86 -3.20 0.74 0.51
N ASP A 87 -3.67 1.78 -0.20
CA ASP A 87 -4.87 2.52 0.20
C ASP A 87 -6.09 1.58 0.25
N GLY A 88 -6.23 0.67 -0.73
CA GLY A 88 -7.28 -0.35 -0.75
C GLY A 88 -7.18 -1.40 0.36
N VAL A 89 -5.96 -1.82 0.75
CA VAL A 89 -5.76 -2.75 1.88
C VAL A 89 -6.21 -2.11 3.19
N ARG A 90 -5.92 -0.82 3.40
CA ARG A 90 -6.32 -0.11 4.61
C ARG A 90 -7.82 0.08 4.72
N VAL A 91 -8.49 0.39 3.61
CA VAL A 91 -9.97 0.41 3.58
C VAL A 91 -10.51 -0.95 4.02
N ARG A 92 -9.91 -2.05 3.56
CA ARG A 92 -10.31 -3.40 4.00
C ARG A 92 -9.99 -3.67 5.47
N MET A 93 -8.89 -3.16 6.02
CA MET A 93 -8.57 -3.29 7.45
C MET A 93 -9.64 -2.67 8.34
N VAL A 94 -10.15 -1.49 7.94
CA VAL A 94 -11.24 -0.81 8.67
C VAL A 94 -12.54 -1.63 8.64
N LEU A 95 -12.75 -2.44 7.60
CA LEU A 95 -13.94 -3.27 7.41
C LEU A 95 -13.76 -4.71 7.92
N ALA A 96 -12.58 -5.08 8.42
CA ALA A 96 -12.29 -6.41 8.90
C ALA A 96 -13.16 -6.75 10.11
N CYS A 97 -13.66 -7.97 10.17
CA CYS A 97 -14.59 -8.42 11.20
C CYS A 97 -13.90 -9.26 12.28
N THR A 98 -12.66 -9.66 12.06
CA THR A 98 -11.87 -10.49 12.98
C THR A 98 -10.46 -9.94 13.20
N ASP A 99 -9.88 -10.22 14.36
CA ASP A 99 -8.51 -9.83 14.68
C ASP A 99 -7.48 -10.48 13.73
N ASP A 100 -7.74 -11.73 13.30
CA ASP A 100 -6.88 -12.44 12.34
C ASP A 100 -6.86 -11.74 10.97
N GLU A 101 -8.03 -11.34 10.47
CA GLU A 101 -8.13 -10.54 9.23
C GLU A 101 -7.39 -9.21 9.37
N VAL A 102 -7.51 -8.53 10.52
CA VAL A 102 -6.76 -7.29 10.79
C VAL A 102 -5.25 -7.53 10.75
N LEU A 103 -4.77 -8.61 11.38
CA LEU A 103 -3.34 -8.95 11.40
C LEU A 103 -2.81 -9.28 10.00
N GLN A 104 -3.54 -10.08 9.23
CA GLN A 104 -3.18 -10.44 7.86
C GLN A 104 -3.14 -9.21 6.96
N LEU A 105 -4.15 -8.34 7.05
CA LEU A 105 -4.21 -7.12 6.26
C LEU A 105 -3.15 -6.09 6.71
N ALA A 106 -2.82 -6.02 8.00
CA ALA A 106 -1.75 -5.17 8.51
C ALA A 106 -0.38 -5.64 7.99
N TYR A 107 -0.12 -6.94 8.01
CA TYR A 107 1.09 -7.52 7.42
C TYR A 107 1.19 -7.20 5.93
N LEU A 108 0.11 -7.45 5.19
CA LEU A 108 0.03 -7.15 3.76
C LEU A 108 0.25 -5.65 3.46
N CYS A 109 -0.36 -4.77 4.26
CA CYS A 109 -0.19 -3.33 4.15
C CYS A 109 1.28 -2.98 4.32
N ARG A 110 1.93 -3.51 5.37
CA ARG A 110 3.34 -3.24 5.64
C ARG A 110 4.26 -3.67 4.49
N SER A 111 4.09 -4.88 3.96
CA SER A 111 4.91 -5.36 2.84
C SER A 111 4.69 -4.55 1.56
N ALA A 112 3.46 -4.07 1.32
CA ALA A 112 3.17 -3.20 0.18
C ALA A 112 3.75 -1.79 0.33
N GLU A 113 3.82 -1.26 1.56
CA GLU A 113 4.52 -0.01 1.87
C GLU A 113 6.02 -0.15 1.62
N GLU A 114 6.63 -1.23 2.09
CA GLU A 114 8.05 -1.52 1.89
C GLU A 114 8.39 -1.68 0.40
N LEU A 115 7.54 -2.37 -0.36
CA LEU A 115 7.67 -2.43 -1.83
C LEU A 115 7.65 -1.04 -2.46
N ALA A 116 6.69 -0.18 -2.09
CA ALA A 116 6.60 1.17 -2.63
C ALA A 116 7.85 2.01 -2.28
N GLU A 117 8.33 1.92 -1.04
CA GLU A 117 9.55 2.58 -0.58
C GLU A 117 10.77 2.15 -1.41
N ARG A 118 10.94 0.85 -1.67
CA ARG A 118 12.04 0.35 -2.51
C ARG A 118 11.95 0.83 -3.94
N MET A 119 10.76 0.78 -4.54
CA MET A 119 10.58 1.27 -5.91
C MET A 119 10.89 2.77 -6.00
N ILE A 120 10.55 3.55 -4.98
CA ILE A 120 10.87 4.99 -4.91
C ILE A 120 12.39 5.21 -4.76
N ASP A 121 13.06 4.46 -3.89
CA ASP A 121 14.53 4.54 -3.73
C ASP A 121 15.25 4.17 -5.04
N TRP A 122 14.83 3.08 -5.69
CA TRP A 122 15.35 2.69 -7.00
C TRP A 122 15.05 3.71 -8.09
N ALA A 123 13.88 4.36 -8.05
CA ALA A 123 13.55 5.43 -9.00
C ALA A 123 14.49 6.63 -8.83
N ASN A 124 14.71 7.05 -7.57
CA ASN A 124 15.56 8.17 -7.23
C ASN A 124 17.04 7.92 -7.52
N THR A 125 17.48 6.66 -7.48
CA THR A 125 18.86 6.26 -7.79
C THR A 125 19.06 5.79 -9.24
N GLY A 126 18.01 5.81 -10.07
CA GLY A 126 18.06 5.35 -11.46
C GLY A 126 18.27 3.84 -11.63
N ARG A 127 17.95 3.05 -10.59
CA ARG A 127 18.08 1.59 -10.54
C ARG A 127 16.76 0.84 -10.82
N LEU A 128 15.68 1.54 -11.17
CA LEU A 128 14.44 0.88 -11.56
C LEU A 128 14.73 -0.09 -12.72
N PRO A 129 14.34 -1.36 -12.61
CA PRO A 129 14.70 -2.35 -13.59
C PRO A 129 13.81 -2.17 -14.85
N ALA A 130 14.44 -2.21 -16.02
CA ALA A 130 13.80 -1.87 -17.31
C ALA A 130 12.82 -2.94 -17.82
#